data_AF-A0A0W8FCS6-F1
#
_entry.id   AF-A0A0W8FCS6-F1
#
_cell.length_a   1.000
_cell.length_b   1.000
_cell.length_c   1.000
_cell.angle_alpha   90.00
_cell.angle_beta   90.00
_cell.angle_gamma   90.00
#
_symmetry.space_group_name_H-M   'P 1'
#
loop_
_entity.id
_entity.type
_entity.pdbx_description
1 polymer ?
#
loop_
_entity_poly.entity_id
_entity_poly.type
_entity_poly.pdbx_seq_one_letter_code
_entity_poly.pdbx_strand_id
1 'polypeptide(L)'
;MLSISLLLASIMGCLAEDSTGSLEGNPDIPKTMLPDGFKLLAALPEMDSNVNMTDYITEFYGEKEIKPINISVGIYQWEAKEGGQPYDAKVTYIRLPDQEQALAAINNFRSQEDYADQIARGLKIFGNATINDHDALEIRHIQNSNSYKYIYLWNNLDLVVLVEGNNDKNQSLQLASATGL
;
A
#
# COMPACT_ATOMS: atom_id res chain seq x y z
N MET A 1 30.16 -61.11 25.69
CA MET A 1 30.30 -59.67 26.01
C MET A 1 28.89 -59.09 26.01
N LEU A 2 28.27 -58.69 27.13
CA LEU A 2 28.52 -57.44 27.89
C LEU A 2 28.61 -56.24 26.93
N SER A 3 27.89 -55.12 27.02
CA SER A 3 26.85 -54.58 27.91
C SER A 3 26.57 -53.14 27.41
N ILE A 4 25.38 -52.59 27.71
CA ILE A 4 25.09 -51.14 27.94
C ILE A 4 25.14 -50.21 26.70
N SER A 5 24.34 -49.16 26.49
CA SER A 5 23.02 -48.64 26.89
C SER A 5 22.89 -47.28 26.15
N LEU A 6 21.66 -46.82 25.95
CA LEU A 6 21.19 -45.41 25.96
C LEU A 6 21.91 -44.35 25.09
N LEU A 7 21.11 -43.66 24.26
CA LEU A 7 20.61 -42.32 24.59
C LEU A 7 19.57 -41.84 23.56
N LEU A 8 18.34 -41.66 24.02
CA LEU A 8 17.38 -40.73 23.44
C LEU A 8 17.96 -39.32 23.58
N ALA A 9 18.17 -38.64 22.45
CA ALA A 9 18.40 -37.21 22.42
C ALA A 9 17.24 -36.57 21.65
N SER A 10 16.22 -36.19 22.43
CA SER A 10 15.27 -35.15 22.07
C SER A 10 15.99 -33.81 21.97
N ILE A 11 15.79 -33.07 20.89
CA ILE A 11 15.83 -31.61 20.92
C ILE A 11 14.81 -31.05 19.94
N MET A 12 13.84 -30.34 20.53
CA MET A 12 13.33 -29.03 20.14
C MET A 12 12.89 -28.93 18.66
N GLY A 13 11.58 -28.87 18.40
CA GLY A 13 10.81 -27.70 18.83
C GLY A 13 11.12 -26.52 17.93
N CYS A 14 10.81 -26.64 16.63
CA CYS A 14 10.13 -25.54 15.97
C CYS A 14 8.64 -25.84 16.08
N LEU A 15 8.09 -25.63 17.27
CA LEU A 15 6.84 -24.88 17.30
C LEU A 15 7.21 -23.61 16.55
N ALA A 16 6.78 -23.52 15.29
CA ALA A 16 6.57 -22.20 14.74
C ALA A 16 5.75 -21.50 15.82
N GLU A 17 6.33 -20.50 16.47
CA GLU A 17 5.51 -19.45 17.01
C GLU A 17 4.66 -19.06 15.82
N ASP A 18 3.40 -19.50 15.84
CA ASP A 18 2.33 -18.72 15.28
C ASP A 18 2.57 -17.35 15.90
N SER A 19 3.31 -16.51 15.18
CA SER A 19 3.17 -15.10 15.28
C SER A 19 1.74 -14.84 14.85
N THR A 20 0.81 -15.07 15.78
CA THR A 20 -0.34 -14.22 16.00
C THR A 20 0.22 -12.84 16.38
N GLY A 21 1.05 -12.26 15.50
CA GLY A 21 1.13 -10.83 15.35
C GLY A 21 -0.31 -10.44 15.05
N SER A 22 -0.84 -9.58 15.92
CA SER A 22 -2.17 -9.00 15.81
C SER A 22 -2.67 -9.04 14.37
N LEU A 23 -3.68 -9.89 14.11
CA LEU A 23 -4.38 -9.94 12.81
C LEU A 23 -5.04 -8.59 12.46
N GLU A 24 -4.91 -7.58 13.33
CA GLU A 24 -5.45 -6.23 13.21
C GLU A 24 -4.37 -5.18 12.86
N GLY A 25 -3.10 -5.57 12.75
CA GLY A 25 -1.98 -4.66 12.43
C GLY A 25 -1.78 -4.44 10.93
N ASN A 26 -1.45 -3.21 10.54
CA ASN A 26 -0.86 -2.94 9.23
C ASN A 26 0.64 -3.32 9.21
N PRO A 27 1.20 -3.65 8.04
CA PRO A 27 2.65 -3.77 7.87
C PRO A 27 3.37 -2.45 8.17
N ASP A 28 4.66 -2.54 8.43
CA ASP A 28 5.51 -1.36 8.61
C ASP A 28 5.56 -0.52 7.32
N ILE A 29 5.48 0.80 7.49
CA ILE A 29 5.72 1.76 6.40
C ILE A 29 7.18 1.61 5.94
N PRO A 30 7.48 1.52 4.63
CA PRO A 30 8.85 1.46 4.13
C PRO A 30 9.69 2.67 4.60
N LYS A 31 10.74 2.42 5.39
CA LYS A 31 11.62 3.48 5.94
C LYS A 31 13.02 3.49 5.33
N THR A 32 13.46 2.37 4.77
CA THR A 32 14.82 2.17 4.24
C THR A 32 14.77 1.56 2.85
N MET A 33 15.89 1.63 2.12
CA MET A 33 15.98 1.17 0.72
C MET A 33 14.93 1.82 -0.20
N LEU A 34 14.59 3.08 0.10
CA LEU A 34 13.67 3.85 -0.73
C LEU A 34 14.31 4.12 -2.10
N PRO A 35 13.51 4.19 -3.17
CA PRO A 35 14.03 4.55 -4.48
C PRO A 35 14.63 5.95 -4.48
N ASP A 36 15.57 6.19 -5.40
CA ASP A 36 16.26 7.48 -5.52
C ASP A 36 15.26 8.64 -5.63
N GLY A 37 15.43 9.64 -4.76
CA GLY A 37 14.61 10.85 -4.72
C GLY A 37 13.40 10.77 -3.77
N PHE A 38 13.12 9.62 -3.15
CA PHE A 38 12.14 9.53 -2.07
C PHE A 38 12.78 9.64 -0.70
N LYS A 39 12.17 10.44 0.16
CA LYS A 39 12.54 10.57 1.58
C LYS A 39 11.29 10.52 2.45
N LEU A 40 11.23 9.57 3.39
CA LEU A 40 10.15 9.52 4.36
C LEU A 40 10.14 10.81 5.21
N LEU A 41 8.99 11.48 5.26
CA LEU A 41 8.73 12.64 6.10
C LEU A 41 7.95 12.27 7.35
N ALA A 42 6.94 11.40 7.20
CA ALA A 42 6.08 10.98 8.30
C ALA A 42 5.60 9.54 8.11
N ALA A 43 5.46 8.82 9.22
CA ALA A 43 4.69 7.58 9.29
C ALA A 43 3.55 7.78 10.29
N LEU A 44 2.31 7.69 9.83
CA LEU A 44 1.11 7.92 10.61
C LEU A 44 0.34 6.60 10.80
N PRO A 45 -0.27 6.35 11.97
CA PRO A 45 -0.30 7.21 13.16
C PRO A 45 0.93 7.09 14.07
N GLU A 46 1.97 6.35 13.68
CA GLU A 46 3.18 6.09 14.51
C GLU A 46 3.80 7.36 15.10
N MET A 47 3.93 8.42 14.29
CA MET A 47 4.55 9.69 14.69
C MET A 47 3.57 10.71 15.29
N ASP A 48 2.27 10.55 15.06
CA ASP A 48 1.21 11.37 15.65
C ASP A 48 -0.08 10.57 15.79
N SER A 49 -0.38 10.14 17.01
CA SER A 49 -1.54 9.32 17.33
C SER A 49 -2.85 10.12 17.39
N ASN A 50 -2.82 11.45 17.30
CA ASN A 50 -4.01 12.29 17.35
C ASN A 50 -4.60 12.57 15.95
N VAL A 51 -3.92 12.11 14.91
CA VAL A 51 -4.39 12.27 13.53
C VAL A 51 -5.63 11.40 13.31
N ASN A 52 -6.66 11.99 12.72
CA ASN A 52 -7.80 11.25 12.25
C ASN A 52 -7.45 10.52 10.94
N MET A 53 -7.17 9.23 11.02
CA MET A 53 -6.72 8.46 9.85
C MET A 53 -7.81 8.29 8.77
N THR A 54 -9.09 8.49 9.09
CA THR A 54 -10.15 8.41 8.07
C THR A 54 -10.07 9.54 7.04
N ASP A 55 -9.46 10.67 7.41
CA ASP A 55 -9.25 11.80 6.50
C ASP A 55 -8.25 11.46 5.37
N TYR A 56 -7.46 10.38 5.52
CA TYR A 56 -6.45 9.95 4.54
C TYR A 56 -6.96 8.91 3.55
N ILE A 57 -8.20 8.45 3.71
CA ILE A 57 -8.78 7.38 2.89
C ILE A 57 -10.17 7.75 2.36
N THR A 58 -10.48 9.04 2.29
CA THR A 58 -11.81 9.52 1.90
C THR A 58 -12.25 8.99 0.53
N GLU A 59 -11.28 8.81 -0.37
CA GLU A 59 -11.41 8.29 -1.72
C GLU A 59 -11.82 6.81 -1.78
N PHE A 60 -11.71 6.08 -0.67
CA PHE A 60 -12.13 4.67 -0.57
C PHE A 60 -13.58 4.50 -0.12
N TYR A 61 -14.22 5.56 0.40
CA TYR A 61 -15.65 5.53 0.68
C TYR A 61 -16.44 5.77 -0.61
N GLY A 62 -17.54 5.04 -0.78
CA GLY A 62 -18.34 5.09 -1.99
C GLY A 62 -19.64 4.30 -1.85
N GLU A 63 -20.13 3.76 -2.97
CA GLU A 63 -21.39 3.01 -3.02
C GLU A 63 -21.37 1.77 -2.12
N LYS A 64 -20.23 1.06 -2.06
CA LYS A 64 -20.06 -0.10 -1.18
C LYS A 64 -19.55 0.35 0.18
N GLU A 65 -20.23 -0.06 1.24
CA GLU A 65 -19.78 0.23 2.60
C GLU A 65 -18.45 -0.49 2.89
N ILE A 66 -17.52 0.22 3.53
CA ILE A 66 -16.27 -0.35 4.05
C ILE A 66 -16.09 0.02 5.52
N LYS A 67 -15.47 -0.86 6.31
CA LYS A 67 -15.22 -0.69 7.75
C LYS A 67 -13.74 -0.91 8.06
N PRO A 68 -12.87 0.10 7.82
CA PRO A 68 -11.45 0.00 8.13
C PRO A 68 -11.21 -0.38 9.59
N ILE A 69 -10.39 -1.39 9.81
CA ILE A 69 -9.92 -1.82 11.14
C ILE A 69 -8.68 -1.01 11.53
N ASN A 70 -7.76 -0.82 10.58
CA ASN A 70 -6.51 -0.12 10.80
C ASN A 70 -6.09 0.62 9.52
N ILE A 71 -5.50 1.80 9.70
CA ILE A 71 -5.03 2.65 8.62
C ILE A 71 -3.63 3.14 9.00
N SER A 72 -2.68 3.01 8.08
CA SER A 72 -1.36 3.62 8.22
C SER A 72 -0.95 4.28 6.92
N VAL A 73 -0.24 5.39 7.04
CA VAL A 73 0.18 6.22 5.90
C VAL A 73 1.64 6.61 6.08
N GLY A 74 2.46 6.26 5.09
CA GLY A 74 3.78 6.83 4.89
C GLY A 74 3.68 8.04 3.96
N ILE A 75 4.19 9.18 4.40
CA ILE A 75 4.27 10.40 3.59
C ILE A 75 5.73 10.60 3.19
N TYR A 76 5.98 10.72 1.91
CA TYR A 76 7.31 10.82 1.33
C TYR A 76 7.46 12.12 0.56
N GLN A 77 8.56 12.82 0.82
CA GLN A 77 9.01 13.89 -0.02
C GLN A 77 9.49 13.33 -1.35
N TRP A 78 9.08 13.96 -2.44
CA TRP A 78 9.70 13.83 -3.75
C TRP A 78 10.00 15.22 -4.30
N GLU A 79 11.23 15.43 -4.76
CA GLU A 79 11.61 16.69 -5.40
C GLU A 79 11.09 16.70 -6.84
N ALA A 80 10.04 17.50 -7.07
CA ALA A 80 9.57 17.75 -8.42
C ALA A 80 10.69 18.36 -9.26
N LYS A 81 11.17 17.61 -10.27
CA LYS A 81 12.13 18.16 -11.24
C LYS A 81 11.51 19.36 -11.96
N GLU A 82 12.31 20.41 -12.11
CA GLU A 82 12.11 21.62 -12.93
C GLU A 82 10.66 21.98 -13.29
N GLY A 83 10.01 22.79 -12.44
CA GLY A 83 8.73 23.44 -12.76
C GLY A 83 7.46 22.65 -12.44
N GLY A 84 7.59 21.44 -11.89
CA GLY A 84 6.45 20.69 -11.34
C GLY A 84 5.94 21.28 -10.02
N GLN A 85 4.64 21.14 -9.78
CA GLN A 85 4.07 21.41 -8.44
C GLN A 85 4.57 20.32 -7.48
N PRO A 86 5.13 20.66 -6.31
CA PRO A 86 5.48 19.67 -5.32
C PRO A 86 4.19 19.00 -4.82
N TYR A 87 4.20 17.67 -4.78
CA TYR A 87 3.19 16.89 -4.09
C TYR A 87 3.90 15.75 -3.37
N ASP A 88 3.39 15.40 -2.19
CA ASP A 88 3.94 14.28 -1.44
C ASP A 88 3.50 12.97 -2.08
N ALA A 89 4.44 12.04 -2.19
CA ALA A 89 4.13 10.65 -2.47
C ALA A 89 3.64 9.98 -1.18
N LYS A 90 2.80 8.95 -1.33
CA LYS A 90 2.20 8.26 -0.19
C LYS A 90 2.19 6.77 -0.38
N VAL A 91 2.33 6.05 0.73
CA VAL A 91 1.99 4.63 0.83
C VAL A 91 0.92 4.51 1.89
N THR A 92 -0.26 4.06 1.53
CA THR A 92 -1.40 3.90 2.42
C THR A 92 -1.77 2.43 2.52
N TYR A 93 -1.89 1.95 3.75
CA TYR A 93 -2.37 0.62 4.08
C TYR A 93 -3.73 0.73 4.77
N ILE A 94 -4.71 -0.06 4.32
CA ILE A 94 -6.04 -0.13 4.92
C ILE A 94 -6.35 -1.59 5.21
N ARG A 95 -6.32 -1.98 6.49
CA ARG A 95 -6.79 -3.28 6.95
C ARG A 95 -8.30 -3.26 7.03
N LEU A 96 -8.95 -4.24 6.42
CA LEU A 96 -10.40 -4.41 6.44
C LEU A 96 -10.75 -5.77 7.07
N PRO A 97 -12.02 -6.03 7.40
CA PRO A 97 -12.41 -7.27 8.10
C PRO A 97 -12.19 -8.53 7.27
N ASP A 98 -12.24 -8.41 5.94
CA ASP A 98 -12.11 -9.51 5.01
C ASP A 98 -11.74 -8.99 3.60
N GLN A 99 -11.46 -9.93 2.71
CA GLN A 99 -11.11 -9.65 1.32
C GLN A 99 -12.28 -9.05 0.52
N GLU A 100 -13.54 -9.33 0.88
CA GLU A 100 -14.70 -8.76 0.19
C GLU A 100 -14.74 -7.24 0.40
N GLN A 101 -14.49 -6.79 1.62
CA GLN A 101 -14.36 -5.39 1.97
C GLN A 101 -13.14 -4.74 1.30
N ALA A 102 -12.00 -5.43 1.20
CA ALA A 102 -10.83 -4.93 0.47
C ALA A 102 -11.13 -4.70 -1.01
N LEU A 103 -11.83 -5.63 -1.65
CA LEU A 103 -12.29 -5.49 -3.02
C LEU A 103 -13.36 -4.38 -3.16
N ALA A 104 -14.22 -4.19 -2.16
CA ALA A 104 -15.18 -3.09 -2.13
C ALA A 104 -14.46 -1.73 -2.10
N ALA A 105 -13.44 -1.58 -1.25
CA ALA A 105 -12.61 -0.38 -1.16
C ALA A 105 -11.92 -0.06 -2.50
N ILE A 106 -11.30 -1.06 -3.15
CA ILE A 106 -10.69 -0.87 -4.48
C ILE A 106 -11.72 -0.43 -5.52
N ASN A 107 -12.92 -1.03 -5.50
CA ASN A 107 -13.99 -0.67 -6.43
C ASN A 107 -14.48 0.76 -6.21
N ASN A 108 -14.64 1.19 -4.96
CA ASN A 108 -15.02 2.57 -4.63
C ASN A 108 -13.96 3.55 -5.14
N PHE A 109 -12.67 3.30 -4.84
CA PHE A 109 -11.57 4.15 -5.29
C PHE A 109 -11.51 4.27 -6.81
N ARG A 110 -11.69 3.15 -7.51
CA ARG A 110 -11.69 3.11 -8.99
C ARG A 110 -12.89 3.84 -9.61
N SER A 111 -14.00 3.96 -8.88
CA SER A 111 -15.28 4.51 -9.36
C SER A 111 -15.45 6.00 -9.05
N GLN A 112 -14.40 6.69 -8.60
CA GLN A 112 -14.41 8.13 -8.40
C GLN A 112 -14.85 8.88 -9.67
N GLU A 113 -15.65 9.93 -9.47
CA GLU A 113 -16.22 10.74 -10.56
C GLU A 113 -15.15 11.31 -11.49
N ASP A 114 -14.01 11.78 -10.94
CA ASP A 114 -12.88 12.28 -11.73
C ASP A 114 -12.33 11.22 -12.70
N TYR A 115 -12.23 9.96 -12.29
CA TYR A 115 -11.80 8.89 -13.19
C TYR A 115 -12.86 8.57 -14.24
N ALA A 116 -14.14 8.58 -13.87
CA ALA A 116 -15.24 8.38 -14.82
C ALA A 116 -15.23 9.47 -15.91
N ASP A 117 -15.04 10.73 -15.52
CA ASP A 117 -14.96 11.88 -16.42
C ASP A 117 -13.75 11.80 -17.36
N GLN A 118 -12.58 11.43 -16.84
CA GLN A 118 -11.38 11.25 -17.64
C GLN A 118 -11.54 10.13 -18.68
N ILE A 119 -12.19 9.02 -18.30
CA ILE A 119 -12.51 7.92 -19.22
C ILE A 119 -13.53 8.36 -20.27
N ALA A 120 -14.56 9.11 -19.88
CA ALA A 120 -15.56 9.65 -20.81
C ALA A 120 -14.94 10.58 -21.87
N ARG A 121 -13.84 11.27 -21.52
CA ARG A 121 -13.02 12.07 -22.44
C ARG A 121 -12.07 11.25 -23.32
N GLY A 122 -12.09 9.92 -23.21
CA GLY A 122 -11.26 9.00 -23.99
C GLY A 122 -9.83 8.86 -23.48
N LEU A 123 -9.53 9.30 -22.24
CA LEU A 123 -8.19 9.17 -21.67
C LEU A 123 -7.97 7.73 -21.18
N LYS A 124 -6.83 7.15 -21.55
CA LYS A 124 -6.39 5.84 -21.06
C LYS A 124 -5.64 6.02 -19.75
N ILE A 125 -6.38 6.01 -18.64
CA ILE A 125 -5.84 6.26 -17.31
C ILE A 125 -5.58 4.98 -16.51
N PHE A 126 -6.22 3.86 -16.86
CA PHE A 126 -6.02 2.58 -16.18
C PHE A 126 -5.13 1.64 -17.00
N GLY A 127 -4.28 0.91 -16.28
CA GLY A 127 -3.44 -0.17 -16.76
C GLY A 127 -3.27 -1.23 -15.68
N ASN A 128 -2.41 -2.21 -15.96
CA ASN A 128 -2.09 -3.28 -15.02
C ASN A 128 -0.58 -3.28 -14.75
N ALA A 129 -0.21 -3.62 -13.52
CA ALA A 129 1.16 -3.89 -13.11
C ALA A 129 1.20 -5.15 -12.23
N THR A 130 2.39 -5.72 -12.07
CA THR A 130 2.64 -6.76 -11.07
C THR A 130 3.58 -6.17 -10.03
N ILE A 131 3.17 -6.18 -8.77
CA ILE A 131 3.96 -5.67 -7.64
C ILE A 131 4.11 -6.82 -6.66
N ASN A 132 5.34 -7.29 -6.46
CA ASN A 132 5.65 -8.37 -5.50
C ASN A 132 4.71 -9.57 -5.64
N ASP A 133 4.51 -10.04 -6.87
CA ASP A 133 3.63 -11.15 -7.24
C ASP A 133 2.10 -10.90 -7.08
N HIS A 134 1.67 -9.67 -6.80
CA HIS A 134 0.27 -9.26 -6.82
C HIS A 134 -0.10 -8.53 -8.11
N ASP A 135 -1.29 -8.83 -8.63
CA ASP A 135 -1.91 -8.06 -9.71
C ASP A 135 -2.39 -6.71 -9.17
N ALA A 136 -1.85 -5.63 -9.72
CA ALA A 136 -2.15 -4.27 -9.30
C ALA A 136 -2.79 -3.46 -10.42
N LEU A 137 -3.76 -2.63 -10.03
CA LEU A 137 -4.28 -1.57 -10.86
C LEU A 137 -3.25 -0.45 -10.94
N GLU A 138 -2.75 -0.17 -12.14
CA GLU A 138 -1.95 1.02 -12.43
C GLU A 138 -2.89 2.15 -12.86
N ILE A 139 -2.73 3.33 -12.26
CA ILE A 139 -3.52 4.51 -12.59
C ILE A 139 -2.56 5.65 -12.93
N ARG A 140 -2.68 6.17 -14.15
CA ARG A 140 -2.11 7.46 -14.52
C ARG A 140 -3.09 8.56 -14.10
N HIS A 141 -2.93 9.04 -12.87
CA HIS A 141 -3.80 10.07 -12.29
C HIS A 141 -3.40 11.45 -12.83
N ILE A 142 -4.25 12.04 -13.67
CA ILE A 142 -4.01 13.33 -14.33
C ILE A 142 -4.68 14.44 -13.52
N GLN A 143 -3.90 15.34 -12.93
CA GLN A 143 -4.42 16.47 -12.15
C GLN A 143 -4.75 17.68 -13.03
N ASN A 144 -3.95 17.90 -14.07
CA ASN A 144 -4.18 18.91 -15.11
C ASN A 144 -3.35 18.57 -16.36
N SER A 145 -3.39 19.43 -17.38
CA SER A 145 -2.72 19.19 -18.68
C SER A 145 -1.21 18.89 -18.56
N ASN A 146 -0.56 19.36 -17.49
CA ASN A 146 0.89 19.28 -17.30
C ASN A 146 1.31 18.50 -16.04
N SER A 147 0.36 18.03 -15.23
CA SER A 147 0.62 17.31 -13.98
C SER A 147 -0.11 15.98 -13.96
N TYR A 148 0.65 14.91 -13.83
CA TYR A 148 0.13 13.58 -13.57
C TYR A 148 1.08 12.82 -12.66
N LYS A 149 0.56 11.80 -11.99
CA LYS A 149 1.33 10.85 -11.18
C LYS A 149 0.89 9.42 -11.46
N TYR A 150 1.78 8.48 -11.17
CA TYR A 150 1.45 7.05 -11.20
C TYR A 150 1.01 6.62 -9.81
N ILE A 151 -0.15 5.98 -9.78
CA ILE A 151 -0.72 5.36 -8.59
C ILE A 151 -0.80 3.86 -8.84
N TYR A 152 -0.48 3.06 -7.83
CA TYR A 152 -0.69 1.62 -7.84
C TYR A 152 -1.62 1.22 -6.71
N LEU A 153 -2.61 0.40 -7.02
CA LEU A 153 -3.63 -0.04 -6.07
C LEU A 153 -3.87 -1.54 -6.21
N TRP A 154 -3.73 -2.27 -5.11
CA TRP A 154 -4.00 -3.70 -5.04
C TRP A 154 -4.49 -4.09 -3.64
N ASN A 155 -4.90 -5.34 -3.48
CA ASN A 155 -5.11 -5.93 -2.18
C ASN A 155 -4.27 -7.20 -2.01
N ASN A 156 -3.82 -7.44 -0.79
CA ASN A 156 -3.28 -8.72 -0.34
C ASN A 156 -4.24 -9.24 0.74
N LEU A 157 -5.10 -10.20 0.38
CA LEU A 157 -6.23 -10.66 1.19
C LEU A 157 -7.13 -9.48 1.60
N ASP A 158 -7.20 -9.17 2.89
CA ASP A 158 -7.99 -8.14 3.56
C ASP A 158 -7.25 -6.79 3.69
N LEU A 159 -6.01 -6.70 3.24
CA LEU A 159 -5.23 -5.47 3.21
C LEU A 159 -5.33 -4.80 1.85
N VAL A 160 -5.74 -3.54 1.81
CA VAL A 160 -5.59 -2.69 0.62
C VAL A 160 -4.30 -1.90 0.71
N VAL A 161 -3.57 -1.85 -0.40
CA VAL A 161 -2.35 -1.06 -0.54
C VAL A 161 -2.53 -0.05 -1.66
N LEU A 162 -2.36 1.22 -1.32
CA LEU A 162 -2.34 2.34 -2.27
C LEU A 162 -0.97 3.00 -2.24
N VAL A 163 -0.34 3.09 -3.40
CA VAL A 163 0.94 3.79 -3.56
C VAL A 163 0.73 4.93 -4.52
N GLU A 164 0.74 6.15 -4.00
CA GLU A 164 0.75 7.37 -4.78
C GLU A 164 2.21 7.79 -5.00
N GLY A 165 2.75 7.46 -6.17
CA GLY A 165 4.13 7.78 -6.53
C GLY A 165 4.28 9.19 -7.08
N ASN A 166 5.13 9.33 -8.09
CA ASN A 166 5.43 10.58 -8.79
C ASN A 166 5.11 10.50 -10.30
N ASN A 167 5.63 11.43 -11.10
CA ASN A 167 5.41 11.45 -12.56
C ASN A 167 6.36 10.53 -13.35
N ASP A 168 7.27 9.82 -12.68
CA ASP A 168 8.12 8.77 -13.24
C ASP A 168 7.53 7.39 -12.88
N LYS A 169 7.14 6.65 -13.92
CA LYS A 169 6.50 5.35 -13.77
C LYS A 169 7.38 4.36 -13.01
N ASN A 170 8.67 4.32 -13.32
CA ASN A 170 9.60 3.34 -12.78
C ASN A 170 9.92 3.65 -11.32
N GLN A 171 10.15 4.91 -10.97
CA GLN A 171 10.37 5.31 -9.59
C GLN A 171 9.14 5.04 -8.72
N SER A 172 7.95 5.34 -9.24
CA SER A 172 6.68 5.04 -8.56
C SER A 172 6.49 3.52 -8.36
N LEU A 173 6.84 2.71 -9.37
CA LEU A 173 6.78 1.26 -9.26
C LEU A 173 7.78 0.73 -8.24
N GLN A 174 9.01 1.26 -8.20
CA GLN A 174 10.00 0.90 -7.20
C GLN A 174 9.55 1.24 -5.78
N LEU A 175 8.88 2.38 -5.57
CA LEU A 175 8.28 2.71 -4.29
C LEU A 175 7.19 1.69 -3.91
N ALA A 176 6.39 1.27 -4.88
CA ALA A 176 5.37 0.26 -4.65
C ALA A 176 5.96 -1.12 -4.32
N SER A 177 7.02 -1.53 -5.02
CA SER A 177 7.76 -2.75 -4.70
C SER A 177 8.41 -2.70 -3.30
N ALA A 178 8.84 -1.52 -2.84
CA ALA A 178 9.43 -1.35 -1.51
C ALA A 178 8.48 -1.67 -0.35
N THR A 179 7.18 -1.83 -0.61
CA THR A 179 6.21 -2.33 0.39
C THR A 179 6.51 -3.77 0.82
N GLY A 180 7.16 -4.56 -0.03
CA GLY A 180 7.55 -5.95 0.26
C GLY A 180 6.39 -6.94 0.43
N LEU A 181 5.15 -6.52 0.15
CA LEU A 181 3.92 -7.29 0.31
C LEU A 181 3.58 -8.13 -0.88
#